data_AF-A0A3N2QDB4-F1
#
_entry.id   AF-A0A3N2QDB4-F1
#
_cell.length_a   1.000
_cell.length_b   1.000
_cell.length_c   1.000
_cell.angle_alpha   90.00
_cell.angle_beta   90.00
_cell.angle_gamma   90.00
#
_symmetry.space_group_name_H-M   'P 1'
#
loop_
_entity.id
_entity.type
_entity.pdbx_description
1 polymer ?
#
loop_
_entity_poly.entity_id
_entity_poly.type
_entity_poly.pdbx_seq_one_letter_code
_entity_poly.pdbx_strand_id
1 'polypeptide(L)'
;MTTYNAPRNLWQLFSHPEHAKKLMTEDYQLIDLQSMPEDEILKKKQLGMFEYMLKYIHKRDLLKVWAELLSKCPYAVLIDKEKNYLCIKALLWYTDAKLPEAQQKELERIISSHLSKEETVTIMRTIAQKYIDEGMQQGIIQGMEKGIEKGIEKGIEKGIEKGIEKGIEKGIEKGIEKGIEKEKAEIAQKMLANNMDHTLIAHITGLDISFIRTLKQCL
;
A
#
# COMPACT_ATOMS: atom_id res chain seq x y z
N MET A 1 -35.61 -2.89 -10.10
CA MET A 1 -34.24 -2.39 -10.29
C MET A 1 -34.23 -0.92 -9.96
N THR A 2 -33.46 -0.49 -8.95
CA THR A 2 -33.25 0.92 -8.68
C THR A 2 -32.37 1.49 -9.79
N THR A 3 -32.94 2.38 -10.62
CA THR A 3 -32.21 3.06 -11.68
C THR A 3 -31.18 4.01 -11.08
N TYR A 4 -29.91 3.90 -11.51
CA TYR A 4 -28.83 4.81 -11.11
C TYR A 4 -29.21 6.26 -11.45
N ASN A 5 -29.37 7.09 -10.41
CA ASN A 5 -29.89 8.45 -10.50
C ASN A 5 -28.83 9.54 -10.29
N ALA A 6 -27.54 9.17 -10.16
CA ALA A 6 -26.49 10.15 -10.00
C ALA A 6 -26.11 10.79 -11.37
N PRO A 7 -25.58 12.02 -11.36
CA PRO A 7 -25.14 12.69 -12.57
C PRO A 7 -24.07 11.88 -13.32
N ARG A 8 -24.18 11.82 -14.65
CA ARG A 8 -23.24 11.08 -15.52
C ARG A 8 -22.19 11.98 -16.16
N ASN A 9 -22.14 13.25 -15.74
CA ASN A 9 -21.18 14.23 -16.21
C ASN A 9 -20.39 14.75 -15.01
N LEU A 10 -19.05 14.78 -15.14
CA LEU A 10 -18.14 15.22 -14.09
C LEU A 10 -18.54 16.58 -13.51
N TRP A 11 -18.88 17.56 -14.35
CA TRP A 11 -19.20 18.92 -13.91
C TRP A 11 -20.48 18.98 -13.08
N GLN A 12 -21.46 18.13 -13.41
CA GLN A 12 -22.71 18.02 -12.65
C GLN A 12 -22.53 17.42 -11.25
N LEU A 13 -21.35 16.88 -10.93
CA LEU A 13 -21.02 16.42 -9.58
C LEU A 13 -20.65 17.57 -8.63
N PHE A 14 -20.39 18.78 -9.15
CA PHE A 14 -20.04 19.95 -8.34
C PHE A 14 -21.27 20.81 -8.05
N SER A 15 -21.32 21.44 -6.87
CA SER A 15 -22.39 22.40 -6.52
C SER A 15 -22.45 23.62 -7.45
N HIS A 16 -21.33 23.93 -8.12
CA HIS A 16 -21.23 25.03 -9.10
C HIS A 16 -20.51 24.53 -10.38
N PRO A 17 -21.21 23.80 -11.27
CA PRO A 17 -20.61 23.12 -12.44
C PRO A 17 -19.80 24.03 -13.35
N GLU A 18 -20.31 25.22 -13.65
CA GLU A 18 -19.64 26.18 -14.54
C GLU A 18 -18.32 26.69 -13.96
N HIS A 19 -18.27 26.94 -12.64
CA HIS A 19 -17.03 27.38 -11.98
C HIS A 19 -16.00 26.26 -11.93
N ALA A 20 -16.42 25.03 -11.65
CA ALA A 20 -15.53 23.87 -11.63
C ALA A 20 -14.94 23.61 -13.01
N LYS A 21 -15.78 23.63 -14.06
CA LYS A 21 -15.35 23.49 -15.44
C LYS A 21 -14.34 24.58 -15.81
N LYS A 22 -14.69 25.85 -15.55
CA LYS A 22 -13.82 27.00 -15.79
C LYS A 22 -12.45 26.81 -15.12
N LEU A 23 -12.45 26.56 -13.82
CA LEU A 23 -11.24 26.38 -13.02
C LEU A 23 -10.35 25.21 -13.49
N MET A 24 -10.95 24.15 -14.04
CA MET A 24 -10.24 22.92 -14.42
C MET A 24 -9.81 22.87 -15.89
N THR A 25 -10.40 23.70 -16.76
CA THR A 25 -10.14 23.65 -18.21
C THR A 25 -9.51 24.91 -18.80
N GLU A 26 -9.54 26.04 -18.10
CA GLU A 26 -8.90 27.28 -18.57
C GLU A 26 -7.40 27.29 -18.26
N ASP A 27 -6.68 28.21 -18.92
CA ASP A 27 -5.27 28.43 -18.70
C ASP A 27 -4.97 28.86 -17.25
N TYR A 28 -3.94 28.27 -16.67
CA TYR A 28 -3.49 28.63 -15.33
C TYR A 28 -2.46 29.74 -15.39
N GLN A 29 -2.74 30.84 -14.70
CA GLN A 29 -1.74 31.89 -14.51
C GLN A 29 -0.71 31.42 -13.47
N LEU A 30 0.54 31.29 -13.89
CA LEU A 30 1.66 31.10 -12.97
C LEU A 30 2.00 32.44 -12.31
N ILE A 31 2.12 32.41 -10.99
CA ILE A 31 2.44 33.60 -10.18
C ILE A 31 3.85 33.44 -9.63
N ASP A 32 4.74 34.36 -10.00
CA ASP A 32 6.05 34.47 -9.34
C ASP A 32 5.90 35.20 -8.01
N LEU A 33 5.73 34.39 -6.97
CA LEU A 33 5.53 34.86 -5.62
C LEU A 33 6.81 35.48 -5.01
N GLN A 34 8.00 35.13 -5.51
CA GLN A 34 9.25 35.68 -5.00
C GLN A 34 9.43 37.14 -5.42
N SER A 35 9.10 37.49 -6.66
CA SER A 35 9.15 38.87 -7.15
C SER A 35 7.93 39.72 -6.73
N MET A 36 6.82 39.10 -6.33
CA MET A 36 5.61 39.81 -5.89
C MET A 36 5.87 40.72 -4.67
N PRO A 37 5.48 42.01 -4.71
CA PRO A 37 5.57 42.90 -3.55
C PRO A 37 4.75 42.40 -2.36
N GLU A 38 5.29 42.59 -1.14
CA GLU A 38 4.62 42.11 0.07
C GLU A 38 3.27 42.82 0.31
N ASP A 39 3.17 44.11 -0.02
CA ASP A 39 1.92 44.87 0.11
C ASP A 39 0.81 44.35 -0.81
N GLU A 40 1.15 43.75 -1.96
CA GLU A 40 0.19 43.06 -2.82
C GLU A 40 -0.32 41.76 -2.18
N ILE A 41 0.56 40.99 -1.55
CA ILE A 41 0.20 39.76 -0.83
C ILE A 41 -0.76 40.07 0.32
N LEU A 42 -0.44 41.07 1.13
CA LEU A 42 -1.22 41.43 2.33
C LEU A 42 -2.64 41.94 2.00
N LYS A 43 -2.88 42.42 0.77
CA LYS A 43 -4.22 42.83 0.29
C LYS A 43 -5.14 41.64 0.00
N LYS A 44 -4.62 40.42 -0.16
CA LYS A 44 -5.37 39.24 -0.65
C LYS A 44 -6.08 38.42 0.44
N LYS A 45 -6.33 38.99 1.62
CA LYS A 45 -7.06 38.34 2.74
C LYS A 45 -6.50 36.94 3.06
N GLN A 46 -7.33 35.89 3.02
CA GLN A 46 -6.92 34.51 3.33
C GLN A 46 -5.86 33.95 2.38
N LEU A 47 -5.97 34.26 1.08
CA LEU A 47 -4.96 33.83 0.10
C LEU A 47 -3.60 34.47 0.41
N GLY A 48 -3.62 35.72 0.89
CA GLY A 48 -2.42 36.43 1.33
C GLY A 48 -1.64 35.71 2.42
N MET A 49 -2.29 35.00 3.34
CA MET A 49 -1.58 34.19 4.35
C MET A 49 -0.81 33.02 3.72
N PHE A 50 -1.43 32.29 2.80
CA PHE A 50 -0.77 31.19 2.10
C PHE A 50 0.39 31.69 1.25
N GLU A 51 0.15 32.75 0.48
CA GLU A 51 1.18 33.40 -0.33
C GLU A 51 2.32 33.95 0.54
N TYR A 52 2.04 34.57 1.69
CA TYR A 52 3.08 35.04 2.61
C TYR A 52 3.94 33.87 3.12
N MET A 53 3.30 32.79 3.57
CA MET A 53 4.03 31.62 4.04
C MET A 53 4.87 31.00 2.92
N LEU A 54 4.29 30.76 1.74
CA LEU A 54 4.98 30.15 0.59
C LEU A 54 6.15 31.02 0.09
N LYS A 55 6.02 32.34 0.08
CA LYS A 55 7.10 33.26 -0.28
C LYS A 55 8.32 33.06 0.63
N TYR A 56 8.09 32.81 1.92
CA TYR A 56 9.13 32.80 2.93
C TYR A 56 9.43 31.41 3.51
N ILE A 57 8.82 30.35 2.99
CA ILE A 57 8.90 28.99 3.54
C ILE A 57 10.32 28.42 3.55
N HIS A 58 11.18 28.90 2.64
CA HIS A 58 12.58 28.47 2.54
C HIS A 58 13.53 29.24 3.46
N LYS A 59 13.04 30.26 4.19
CA LYS A 59 13.86 30.92 5.23
C LYS A 59 14.18 29.91 6.33
N ARG A 60 15.42 29.95 6.83
CA ARG A 60 15.88 29.04 7.90
C ARG A 60 15.07 29.16 9.19
N ASP A 61 14.62 30.37 9.50
CA ASP A 61 13.87 30.68 10.72
C ASP A 61 12.37 30.75 10.43
N LEU A 62 11.73 29.58 10.48
CA LEU A 62 10.29 29.45 10.22
C LEU A 62 9.44 30.01 11.37
N LEU A 63 9.97 30.05 12.60
CA LEU A 63 9.29 30.67 13.74
C LEU A 63 9.12 32.18 13.53
N LYS A 64 10.16 32.84 13.02
CA LYS A 64 10.08 34.25 12.63
C LYS A 64 9.05 34.48 11.52
N VAL A 65 8.98 33.60 10.53
CA VAL A 65 7.96 33.69 9.46
C VAL A 65 6.55 33.59 10.03
N TRP A 66 6.30 32.66 10.95
CA TRP A 66 5.02 32.54 11.64
C TRP A 66 4.66 33.79 12.46
N ALA A 67 5.61 34.31 13.23
CA ALA A 67 5.40 35.52 14.03
C ALA A 67 5.07 36.72 13.13
N GLU A 68 5.81 36.91 12.04
CA GLU A 68 5.54 37.98 11.08
C GLU A 68 4.20 37.79 10.35
N LEU A 69 3.84 36.55 9.96
CA LEU A 69 2.58 36.27 9.29
C LEU A 69 1.39 36.63 10.18
N LEU A 70 1.38 36.17 11.44
CA LEU A 70 0.28 36.43 12.37
C LEU A 70 0.18 37.93 12.72
N SER A 71 1.33 38.61 12.81
CA SER A 71 1.40 40.05 13.08
C SER A 71 0.95 40.91 11.89
N LYS A 72 1.34 40.55 10.66
CA LYS A 72 1.05 41.32 9.44
C LYS A 72 -0.32 41.02 8.84
N CYS A 73 -0.91 39.86 9.15
CA CYS A 73 -2.18 39.41 8.58
C CYS A 73 -3.33 39.29 9.59
N PRO A 74 -3.55 40.24 10.54
CA PRO A 74 -4.53 40.06 11.62
C PRO A 74 -5.96 39.91 11.09
N TYR A 75 -6.30 40.67 10.03
CA TYR A 75 -7.61 40.57 9.39
C TYR A 75 -7.82 39.22 8.69
N ALA A 76 -6.78 38.62 8.11
CA ALA A 76 -6.88 37.30 7.50
C ALA A 76 -7.08 36.20 8.55
N VAL A 77 -6.45 36.33 9.72
CA VAL A 77 -6.66 35.43 10.87
C VAL A 77 -8.10 35.49 11.37
N LEU A 78 -8.70 36.69 11.43
CA LEU A 78 -10.12 36.88 11.76
C LEU A 78 -11.05 36.16 10.79
N ILE A 79 -10.82 36.28 9.47
CA ILE A 79 -11.64 35.57 8.47
C ILE A 79 -11.39 34.05 8.56
N ASP A 80 -10.15 33.62 8.81
CA ASP A 80 -9.83 32.20 8.97
C ASP A 80 -10.52 31.58 10.19
N LYS A 81 -10.68 32.33 11.28
CA LYS A 81 -11.46 31.93 12.46
C LYS A 81 -12.90 31.59 12.10
N GLU A 82 -13.57 32.42 11.28
CA GLU A 82 -14.94 32.13 10.80
C GLU A 82 -15.02 30.83 9.99
N LYS A 83 -13.90 30.41 9.39
CA LYS A 83 -13.75 29.13 8.68
C LYS A 83 -13.11 28.04 9.53
N ASN A 84 -13.20 28.14 10.86
CA ASN A 84 -12.64 27.18 11.80
C ASN A 84 -11.13 26.94 11.61
N TYR A 85 -10.39 28.04 11.38
CA TYR A 85 -8.93 28.05 11.27
C TYR A 85 -8.37 27.14 10.16
N LEU A 86 -9.07 27.05 9.04
CA LEU A 86 -8.70 26.15 7.93
C LEU A 86 -7.28 26.44 7.43
N CYS A 87 -6.93 27.71 7.22
CA CYS A 87 -5.63 28.12 6.71
C CYS A 87 -4.54 27.88 7.76
N ILE A 88 -4.75 28.33 9.02
CA ILE A 88 -3.77 28.11 10.10
C ILE A 88 -3.53 26.61 10.32
N LYS A 89 -4.58 25.77 10.35
CA LYS A 89 -4.45 24.30 10.47
C LYS A 89 -3.65 23.71 9.30
N ALA A 90 -3.92 24.14 8.07
CA ALA A 90 -3.20 23.65 6.89
C ALA A 90 -1.72 24.04 6.91
N LEU A 91 -1.43 25.30 7.26
CA LEU A 91 -0.05 25.79 7.40
C LEU A 91 0.68 25.08 8.54
N LEU A 92 0.03 24.91 9.70
CA LEU A 92 0.56 24.16 10.84
C LEU A 92 0.92 22.74 10.44
N TRP A 93 -0.02 21.99 9.85
CA TRP A 93 0.23 20.63 9.39
C TRP A 93 1.45 20.54 8.44
N TYR A 94 1.64 21.54 7.58
CA TYR A 94 2.77 21.59 6.66
C TYR A 94 4.10 21.96 7.34
N THR A 95 4.09 22.86 8.32
CA THR A 95 5.31 23.40 8.95
C THR A 95 5.74 22.66 10.20
N ASP A 96 4.80 22.15 10.98
CA ASP A 96 5.02 21.53 12.29
C ASP A 96 5.88 20.25 12.18
N ALA A 97 5.61 19.43 11.16
CA ALA A 97 6.41 18.25 10.83
C ALA A 97 7.86 18.57 10.40
N LYS A 98 8.16 19.83 10.05
CA LYS A 98 9.50 20.29 9.66
C LYS A 98 10.29 20.90 10.81
N LEU A 99 9.65 21.12 11.96
CA LEU A 99 10.27 21.75 13.12
C LEU A 99 10.73 20.67 14.13
N PRO A 100 11.91 20.84 14.75
CA PRO A 100 12.27 20.06 15.92
C PRO A 100 11.26 20.28 17.06
N GLU A 101 11.05 19.27 17.91
CA GLU A 101 10.10 19.33 19.04
C GLU A 101 10.31 20.57 19.94
N ALA A 102 11.56 20.99 20.15
CA ALA A 102 11.87 22.20 20.92
C ALA A 102 11.30 23.49 20.28
N GLN A 103 11.25 23.56 18.94
CA GLN A 103 10.70 24.69 18.20
C GLN A 103 9.17 24.62 18.08
N GLN A 104 8.57 23.43 18.12
CA GLN A 104 7.11 23.26 18.12
C GLN A 104 6.46 23.94 19.34
N LYS A 105 7.08 23.80 20.53
CA LYS A 105 6.64 24.51 21.74
C LYS A 105 6.72 26.02 21.60
N GLU A 106 7.74 26.53 20.92
CA GLU A 106 7.87 27.97 20.68
C GLU A 106 6.87 28.46 19.63
N LEU A 107 6.59 27.66 18.60
CA LEU A 107 5.52 27.93 17.64
C LEU A 107 4.15 28.02 18.32
N GLU A 108 3.85 27.11 19.24
CA GLU A 108 2.62 27.17 20.05
C GLU A 108 2.52 28.48 20.84
N ARG A 109 3.64 28.96 21.41
CA ARG A 109 3.69 30.24 22.12
C ARG A 109 3.47 31.43 21.18
N ILE A 110 4.03 31.40 19.97
CA ILE A 110 3.82 32.42 18.93
C ILE A 110 2.35 32.49 18.50
N ILE A 111 1.70 31.34 18.37
CA ILE A 111 0.27 31.28 18.02
C ILE A 111 -0.58 31.77 19.20
N SER A 112 -0.26 31.33 20.41
CA SER A 112 -0.94 31.73 21.65
C SER A 112 -0.82 33.22 21.96
N SER A 113 0.16 33.94 21.39
CA SER A 113 0.27 35.39 21.55
C SER A 113 -0.65 36.18 20.62
N HIS A 114 -1.18 35.54 19.57
CA HIS A 114 -2.07 36.17 18.58
C HIS A 114 -3.50 35.62 18.62
N LEU A 115 -3.71 34.45 19.22
CA LEU A 115 -5.00 33.78 19.40
C LEU A 115 -5.30 33.58 20.89
N SER A 116 -6.56 33.34 21.25
CA SER A 116 -6.86 32.96 22.63
C SER A 116 -6.29 31.57 22.96
N LYS A 117 -6.09 31.32 24.26
CA LYS A 117 -5.59 30.02 24.74
C LYS A 117 -6.52 28.87 24.33
N GLU A 118 -7.84 29.05 24.43
CA GLU A 118 -8.82 28.02 24.10
C GLU A 118 -8.81 27.66 22.61
N GLU A 119 -8.66 28.66 21.75
CA GLU A 119 -8.55 28.46 20.29
C GLU A 119 -7.26 27.74 19.93
N THR A 120 -6.14 28.15 20.53
CA THR A 120 -4.85 27.50 20.30
C THR A 120 -4.89 26.03 20.70
N VAL A 121 -5.40 25.72 21.89
CA VAL A 121 -5.58 24.33 22.36
C VAL A 121 -6.47 23.53 21.41
N THR A 122 -7.56 24.12 20.92
CA THR A 122 -8.46 23.46 19.98
C THR A 122 -7.79 23.13 18.65
N ILE A 123 -7.00 24.07 18.11
CA ILE A 123 -6.22 23.87 16.88
C ILE A 123 -5.19 22.76 17.09
N MET A 124 -4.37 22.85 18.15
CA MET A 124 -3.31 21.87 18.43
C MET A 124 -3.85 20.47 18.65
N ARG A 125 -4.97 20.32 19.39
CA ARG A 125 -5.65 19.03 19.56
C ARG A 125 -6.11 18.44 18.22
N THR A 126 -6.63 19.27 17.32
CA THR A 126 -7.08 18.82 16.00
C THR A 126 -5.92 18.29 15.16
N ILE A 127 -4.77 18.99 15.19
CA ILE A 127 -3.56 18.57 14.48
C ILE A 127 -2.99 17.28 15.08
N ALA A 128 -2.90 17.20 16.41
CA ALA A 128 -2.45 15.99 17.10
C ALA A 128 -3.33 14.78 16.77
N GLN A 129 -4.66 14.94 16.75
CA GLN A 129 -5.58 13.87 16.35
C GLN A 129 -5.31 13.42 14.92
N LYS A 130 -5.10 14.36 13.99
CA LYS A 130 -4.79 14.04 12.60
C LYS A 130 -3.50 13.21 12.47
N TYR A 131 -2.45 13.53 13.24
CA TYR A 131 -1.23 12.73 13.25
C TYR A 131 -1.44 11.32 13.82
N ILE A 132 -2.27 11.18 14.85
CA ILE A 132 -2.64 9.87 15.41
C ILE A 132 -3.34 9.05 14.34
N ASP A 133 -4.31 9.64 13.64
CA ASP A 133 -5.08 8.97 12.59
C ASP A 133 -4.16 8.56 11.42
N GLU A 134 -3.30 9.46 10.95
CA GLU A 134 -2.32 9.18 9.89
C GLU A 134 -1.34 8.07 10.30
N GLY A 135 -0.82 8.12 11.53
CA GLY A 135 0.07 7.09 12.08
C GLY A 135 -0.61 5.73 12.20
N MET A 136 -1.88 5.71 12.61
CA MET A 136 -2.69 4.48 12.65
C MET A 136 -2.91 3.90 11.25
N GLN A 137 -3.29 4.74 10.28
CA GLN A 137 -3.49 4.32 8.89
C GLN A 137 -2.19 3.77 8.28
N GLN A 138 -1.07 4.46 8.47
CA GLN A 138 0.24 3.99 8.02
C GLN A 138 0.62 2.67 8.70
N GLY A 139 0.37 2.55 10.01
CA GLY A 139 0.63 1.31 10.76
C GLY A 139 -0.18 0.13 10.23
N ILE A 140 -1.46 0.34 9.89
CA ILE A 140 -2.32 -0.68 9.29
C ILE A 140 -1.78 -1.10 7.91
N ILE A 141 -1.49 -0.13 7.04
CA ILE A 141 -0.97 -0.41 5.69
C ILE A 141 0.33 -1.20 5.76
N GLN A 142 1.31 -0.71 6.54
CA GLN A 142 2.60 -1.38 6.70
C GLN A 142 2.46 -2.77 7.34
N GLY A 143 1.56 -2.91 8.31
CA GLY A 143 1.27 -4.19 8.95
C GLY A 143 0.67 -5.20 7.98
N MET A 144 -0.26 -4.75 7.14
CA MET A 144 -0.91 -5.58 6.11
C MET A 144 0.09 -5.99 5.03
N GLU A 145 0.87 -5.06 4.49
CA GLU A 145 1.90 -5.35 3.48
C GLU A 145 2.91 -6.38 3.99
N LYS A 146 3.50 -6.14 5.17
CA LYS A 146 4.46 -7.07 5.79
C LYS A 146 3.82 -8.43 6.11
N GLY A 147 2.55 -8.44 6.49
CA GLY A 147 1.80 -9.66 6.79
C GLY A 147 1.56 -10.51 5.53
N ILE A 148 1.13 -9.87 4.44
CA ILE A 148 0.90 -10.51 3.15
C ILE A 148 2.22 -11.04 2.58
N GLU A 149 3.27 -10.22 2.56
CA GLU A 149 4.59 -10.61 2.04
C GLU A 149 5.13 -11.84 2.76
N LYS A 150 5.19 -11.81 4.11
CA LYS A 150 5.64 -12.95 4.92
C LYS A 150 4.75 -14.18 4.77
N GLY A 151 3.44 -13.97 4.62
CA GLY A 151 2.47 -15.05 4.45
C GLY A 151 2.66 -15.77 3.12
N ILE A 152 2.83 -15.02 2.03
CA ILE A 152 3.08 -15.53 0.68
C ILE A 152 4.43 -16.25 0.63
N GLU A 153 5.49 -15.62 1.12
CA GLU A 153 6.86 -16.19 1.11
C GLU A 153 6.87 -17.55 1.83
N LYS A 154 6.40 -17.60 3.08
CA LYS A 154 6.34 -18.85 3.86
C LYS A 154 5.40 -19.88 3.26
N GLY A 155 4.31 -19.44 2.64
CA GLY A 155 3.34 -20.31 1.99
C GLY A 155 3.91 -20.99 0.76
N ILE A 156 4.60 -20.23 -0.09
CA ILE A 156 5.27 -20.73 -1.30
C ILE A 156 6.42 -21.65 -0.93
N GLU A 157 7.30 -21.23 -0.02
CA GLU A 157 8.45 -22.03 0.42
C GLU A 157 8.02 -23.41 0.94
N LYS A 158 7.08 -23.44 1.91
CA LYS A 158 6.55 -24.70 2.46
C LYS A 158 5.77 -25.52 1.43
N GLY A 159 5.08 -24.86 0.50
CA GLY A 159 4.32 -25.53 -0.55
C GLY A 159 5.23 -26.24 -1.54
N ILE A 160 6.30 -25.57 -1.99
CA ILE A 160 7.29 -26.10 -2.91
C ILE A 160 8.07 -27.24 -2.24
N GLU A 161 8.58 -27.04 -1.03
CA GLU A 161 9.35 -28.04 -0.28
C GLU A 161 8.55 -29.35 -0.14
N LYS A 162 7.33 -29.27 0.40
CA LYS A 162 6.45 -30.44 0.57
C LYS A 162 6.01 -31.06 -0.76
N GLY A 163 5.84 -30.24 -1.80
CA GLY A 163 5.44 -30.70 -3.12
C GLY A 163 6.55 -31.50 -3.80
N ILE A 164 7.79 -31.00 -3.74
CA ILE A 164 8.97 -31.66 -4.30
C ILE A 164 9.27 -32.95 -3.54
N GLU A 165 9.29 -32.91 -2.21
CA GLU A 165 9.58 -34.08 -1.37
C GLU A 165 8.61 -35.24 -1.68
N LYS A 166 7.30 -34.97 -1.62
CA LYS A 166 6.26 -35.97 -1.93
C LYS A 166 6.28 -36.42 -3.39
N GLY A 167 6.65 -35.53 -4.30
CA GLY A 167 6.74 -35.84 -5.73
C GLY A 167 7.89 -36.79 -6.04
N ILE A 168 9.06 -36.52 -5.47
CA ILE A 168 10.26 -37.35 -5.62
C ILE A 168 10.05 -38.72 -4.97
N GLU A 169 9.57 -38.76 -3.74
CA GLU A 169 9.32 -40.02 -3.01
C GLU A 169 8.40 -40.95 -3.80
N LYS A 170 7.22 -40.46 -4.20
CA LYS A 170 6.25 -41.23 -4.99
C LYS A 170 6.78 -41.60 -6.37
N GLY A 171 7.61 -40.75 -6.97
CA GLY A 171 8.21 -41.00 -8.28
C GLY A 171 9.23 -42.13 -8.23
N ILE A 172 10.10 -42.12 -7.22
CA ILE A 172 11.12 -43.16 -7.00
C ILE A 172 10.45 -44.49 -6.66
N GLU A 173 9.50 -44.51 -5.72
CA GLU A 173 8.79 -45.72 -5.30
C GLU A 173 8.12 -46.41 -6.50
N LYS A 174 7.30 -45.66 -7.26
CA LYS A 174 6.63 -46.20 -8.46
C LYS A 174 7.61 -46.59 -9.57
N GLY A 175 8.72 -45.88 -9.70
CA GLY A 175 9.76 -46.18 -10.68
C GLY A 175 10.45 -47.52 -10.38
N ILE A 176 10.82 -47.75 -9.12
CA ILE A 176 11.46 -48.98 -8.65
C ILE A 176 10.50 -50.16 -8.77
N GLU A 177 9.25 -50.01 -8.31
CA GLU A 177 8.23 -51.06 -8.38
C GLU A 177 8.00 -51.51 -9.83
N LYS A 178 7.75 -50.56 -10.74
CA LYS A 178 7.59 -50.87 -12.18
C LYS A 178 8.83 -51.48 -12.80
N GLY A 179 10.02 -51.06 -12.37
CA GLY A 179 11.29 -51.64 -12.82
C GLY A 179 11.41 -53.11 -12.44
N ILE A 180 11.15 -53.44 -11.17
CA ILE A 180 11.19 -54.81 -10.65
C ILE A 180 10.13 -55.69 -11.33
N GLU A 181 8.90 -55.20 -11.50
CA GLU A 181 7.85 -55.94 -12.20
C GLU A 181 8.22 -56.23 -13.66
N LYS A 182 8.78 -55.23 -14.35
CA LYS A 182 9.24 -55.39 -15.74
C LYS A 182 10.38 -56.40 -15.83
N GLU A 183 11.35 -56.33 -14.94
CA GLU A 183 12.47 -57.27 -14.89
C GLU A 183 11.97 -58.72 -14.64
N LYS A 184 11.07 -58.91 -13.68
CA LYS A 184 10.45 -60.23 -13.43
C LYS A 184 9.74 -60.77 -14.66
N ALA A 185 8.99 -59.93 -15.38
CA ALA A 185 8.30 -60.31 -16.61
C ALA A 185 9.29 -60.68 -17.74
N GLU A 186 10.36 -59.91 -17.92
CA GLU A 186 11.41 -60.21 -18.91
C GLU A 186 12.14 -61.51 -18.59
N ILE A 187 12.43 -61.80 -17.32
CA ILE A 187 13.00 -63.07 -16.87
C ILE A 187 12.03 -64.23 -17.19
N ALA A 188 10.75 -64.09 -16.85
CA ALA A 188 9.74 -65.11 -17.12
C ALA A 188 9.59 -65.39 -18.63
N GLN A 189 9.64 -64.36 -19.48
CA GLN A 189 9.63 -64.52 -20.95
C GLN A 189 10.84 -65.33 -21.45
N LYS A 190 12.05 -65.01 -20.97
CA LYS A 190 13.27 -65.78 -21.31
C LYS A 190 13.17 -67.23 -20.82
N MET A 191 12.59 -67.47 -19.65
CA MET A 191 12.39 -68.82 -19.11
C MET A 191 11.38 -69.63 -19.95
N LEU A 192 10.27 -69.01 -20.36
CA LEU A 192 9.28 -69.62 -21.26
C LEU A 192 9.89 -69.99 -22.62
N ALA A 193 10.74 -69.12 -23.18
CA ALA A 193 11.44 -69.38 -24.44
C ALA A 193 12.39 -70.61 -24.37
N ASN A 194 12.84 -70.97 -23.16
CA ASN A 194 13.66 -72.16 -22.89
C ASN A 194 12.83 -73.39 -22.49
N ASN A 195 11.50 -73.39 -22.71
CA ASN A 195 10.58 -74.49 -22.42
C ASN A 195 10.51 -74.92 -20.94
N MET A 196 10.80 -74.00 -19.99
CA MET A 196 10.58 -74.29 -18.58
C MET A 196 9.09 -74.37 -18.23
N ASP A 197 8.75 -75.22 -17.26
CA ASP A 197 7.37 -75.39 -16.81
C ASP A 197 6.84 -74.15 -16.07
N HIS A 198 5.54 -73.89 -16.22
CA HIS A 198 4.88 -72.69 -15.70
C HIS A 198 4.87 -72.65 -14.17
N THR A 199 4.80 -73.82 -13.51
CA THR A 199 4.85 -73.90 -12.04
C THR A 199 6.24 -73.55 -11.51
N LEU A 200 7.29 -73.97 -12.21
CA LEU A 200 8.67 -73.64 -11.86
C LEU A 200 8.98 -72.16 -12.10
N ILE A 201 8.49 -71.58 -13.20
CA ILE A 201 8.65 -70.14 -13.50
C ILE A 201 7.93 -69.29 -12.45
N ALA A 202 6.71 -69.67 -12.04
CA ALA A 202 5.99 -69.00 -10.98
C ALA A 202 6.74 -69.05 -9.65
N HIS A 203 7.31 -70.22 -9.31
CA HIS A 203 8.10 -70.39 -8.11
C HIS A 203 9.37 -69.52 -8.08
N ILE A 204 10.09 -69.41 -9.21
CA ILE A 204 11.36 -68.66 -9.29
C ILE A 204 11.14 -67.14 -9.37
N THR A 205 10.18 -66.70 -10.17
CA THR A 205 9.95 -65.25 -10.41
C THR A 205 8.99 -64.62 -9.41
N GLY A 206 8.25 -65.44 -8.66
CA GLY A 206 7.17 -65.00 -7.76
C GLY A 206 5.98 -64.40 -8.51
N LEU A 207 5.90 -64.58 -9.83
CA LEU A 207 4.77 -64.13 -10.65
C LEU A 207 3.62 -65.13 -10.58
N ASP A 208 2.41 -64.60 -10.71
CA ASP A 208 1.20 -65.39 -10.74
C ASP A 208 1.14 -66.28 -11.99
N ILE A 209 0.76 -67.56 -11.84
CA ILE A 209 0.68 -68.52 -12.97
C ILE A 209 -0.27 -68.01 -14.06
N SER A 210 -1.34 -67.31 -13.65
CA SER A 210 -2.29 -66.68 -14.55
C SER A 210 -1.62 -65.63 -15.46
N PHE A 211 -0.77 -64.79 -14.90
CA PHE A 211 0.02 -63.79 -15.62
C PHE A 211 1.11 -64.42 -16.51
N ILE A 212 1.79 -65.47 -16.05
CA ILE A 212 2.78 -66.19 -16.87
C ILE A 212 2.14 -66.77 -18.14
N ARG A 213 0.89 -67.26 -18.04
CA ARG A 213 0.14 -67.76 -19.20
C ARG A 213 -0.20 -66.68 -20.21
N THR A 214 -0.44 -65.43 -19.77
CA THR A 214 -0.69 -64.31 -20.71
C THR A 214 0.59 -63.88 -21.43
N LEU A 215 1.75 -63.95 -20.78
CA LEU A 215 3.04 -63.66 -21.43
C LEU A 215 3.33 -64.62 -22.60
N LYS A 216 2.91 -65.89 -22.50
CA LYS A 216 3.06 -66.89 -23.57
C LYS A 216 2.20 -66.60 -24.80
N GLN A 217 1.10 -65.85 -24.67
CA GLN A 217 0.24 -65.48 -25.80
C GLN A 217 0.81 -64.34 -26.66
N CYS A 218 1.86 -63.65 -26.16
CA CYS A 218 2.55 -62.56 -26.85
C CYS A 218 3.89 -62.97 -27.49
N LEU A 219 4.29 -64.23 -27.36
CA LEU A 219 5.45 -64.86 -28.01
C LEU A 219 5.00 -65.63 -29.25
#